data_AF-A0AAU5QD30-F1
#
_entry.id   AF-A0AAU5QD30-F1
#
_cell.length_a   1.000
_cell.length_b   1.000
_cell.length_c   1.000
_cell.angle_alpha   90.00
_cell.angle_beta   90.00
_cell.angle_gamma   90.00
#
_symmetry.space_group_name_H-M   'P 1'
#
loop_
_entity.id
_entity.type
_entity.pdbx_description
1 polymer ?
#
loop_
_entity_poly.entity_id
_entity_poly.type
_entity_poly.pdbx_seq_one_letter_code
_entity_poly.pdbx_strand_id
1 'polypeptide(L)'
;MDEPLEHELRALLERGTPRLATSDGLLRQVRERVVRRRRIRMALVTGGAAAVALVTAGALLLPTTADSRRPALSAQTPAAVPPTEDTVTFTELDGLTVRLPGVWHTLTMPADRRNLVEPQGFIATQPVAPFTRPCQMKYADGCLPLDRLGRGDILITVTAGGPPGSKIDRRASRKLQAMGVDDNCAAIGGAVTHAASLVTDSKPYPTVLSAFRVCAAPGTTAETWADVQKMIDSAQLADADTPDPTTSTGR
;
A
#
# COMPACT_ATOMS: atom_id res chain seq x y z
N MET A 1 -12.59 -49.57 22.98
CA MET A 1 -14.03 -49.44 23.29
C MET A 1 -14.19 -48.06 23.87
N ASP A 2 -14.47 -47.08 23.01
CA ASP A 2 -14.45 -45.64 23.35
C ASP A 2 -15.76 -44.95 22.94
N GLU A 3 -16.87 -45.70 22.94
CA GLU A 3 -18.21 -45.15 22.70
C GLU A 3 -18.66 -44.04 23.67
N PRO A 4 -18.34 -44.06 24.98
CA PRO A 4 -18.82 -43.00 25.88
C PRO A 4 -18.16 -41.66 25.57
N LEU A 5 -16.90 -41.66 25.10
CA LEU A 5 -16.16 -40.44 24.78
C LEU A 5 -16.66 -39.79 23.50
N GLU A 6 -17.05 -40.62 22.51
CA GLU A 6 -17.64 -40.12 21.26
C GLU A 6 -19.00 -39.45 21.50
N HIS A 7 -19.81 -40.01 22.42
CA HIS A 7 -21.11 -39.42 22.78
C HIS A 7 -20.97 -38.07 23.50
N GLU A 8 -19.99 -37.94 24.38
CA GLU A 8 -19.75 -36.70 25.11
C GLU A 8 -19.24 -35.58 24.18
N LEU A 9 -18.35 -35.93 23.24
CA LEU A 9 -17.84 -34.97 22.25
C LEU A 9 -18.95 -34.47 21.31
N ARG A 10 -19.84 -35.38 20.88
CA ARG A 10 -20.98 -35.06 20.02
C ARG A 10 -21.96 -34.10 20.73
N ALA A 11 -22.20 -34.31 22.01
CA ALA A 11 -23.07 -33.44 22.82
C ALA A 11 -22.50 -32.02 23.02
N LEU A 12 -21.18 -31.89 23.15
CA LEU A 12 -20.53 -30.57 23.27
C LEU A 12 -20.56 -29.79 21.96
N LEU A 13 -20.37 -30.46 20.82
CA LEU A 13 -20.41 -29.83 19.50
C LEU A 13 -21.82 -29.34 19.11
N GLU A 14 -22.86 -30.10 19.46
CA GLU A 14 -24.24 -29.68 19.22
C GLU A 14 -24.66 -28.47 20.07
N ARG A 15 -24.08 -28.30 21.26
CA ARG A 15 -24.40 -27.19 22.17
C ARG A 15 -23.63 -25.91 21.84
N GLY A 16 -22.45 -26.04 21.26
CA GLY A 16 -21.56 -24.92 20.93
C GLY A 16 -21.73 -24.33 19.53
N THR A 17 -22.45 -25.00 18.62
CA THR A 17 -22.66 -24.49 17.27
C THR A 17 -23.89 -23.56 17.22
N PRO A 18 -23.72 -22.25 17.00
CA PRO A 18 -24.84 -21.36 16.78
C PRO A 18 -25.58 -21.86 15.55
N ARG A 19 -26.87 -22.19 15.69
CA ARG A 19 -27.72 -22.47 14.54
C ARG A 19 -27.81 -21.20 13.71
N LEU A 20 -26.95 -21.10 12.70
CA LEU A 20 -27.03 -20.06 11.68
C LEU A 20 -28.40 -20.24 11.02
N ALA A 21 -29.33 -19.33 11.32
CA ALA A 21 -30.61 -19.27 10.63
C ALA A 21 -30.34 -19.31 9.13
N THR A 22 -30.99 -20.24 8.43
CA THR A 22 -30.80 -20.49 7.01
C THR A 22 -30.84 -19.17 6.23
N SER A 23 -29.72 -18.90 5.56
CA SER A 23 -29.30 -17.61 5.03
C SER A 23 -30.07 -17.14 3.79
N ASP A 24 -31.21 -17.73 3.48
CA ASP A 24 -31.96 -17.47 2.25
C ASP A 24 -32.37 -15.99 2.14
N GLY A 25 -32.72 -15.36 3.26
CA GLY A 25 -33.04 -13.92 3.31
C GLY A 25 -31.82 -13.01 3.03
N LEU A 26 -30.65 -13.36 3.57
CA LEU A 26 -29.41 -12.59 3.40
C LEU A 26 -28.90 -12.70 1.96
N LEU A 27 -28.93 -13.91 1.39
CA LEU A 27 -28.56 -14.12 -0.01
C LEU A 27 -29.51 -13.39 -0.96
N ARG A 28 -30.80 -13.29 -0.63
CA ARG A 28 -31.76 -12.50 -1.43
C ARG A 28 -31.44 -11.01 -1.40
N GLN A 29 -31.13 -10.44 -0.23
CA GLN A 29 -30.71 -9.04 -0.11
C GLN A 29 -29.41 -8.75 -0.88
N VAL A 30 -28.43 -9.66 -0.85
CA VAL A 30 -27.19 -9.52 -1.61
C VAL A 30 -27.48 -9.56 -3.12
N ARG A 31 -28.30 -10.51 -3.59
CA ARG A 31 -28.70 -10.60 -5.00
C ARG A 31 -29.44 -9.32 -5.46
N GLU A 32 -30.36 -8.81 -4.66
CA GLU A 32 -31.07 -7.56 -4.95
C GLU A 32 -30.10 -6.35 -5.05
N ARG A 33 -29.11 -6.24 -4.15
CA ARG A 33 -28.09 -5.19 -4.22
C ARG A 33 -27.20 -5.31 -5.45
N VAL A 34 -26.79 -6.51 -5.82
CA VAL A 34 -25.96 -6.77 -7.01
C VAL A 34 -26.72 -6.44 -8.29
N VAL A 35 -27.98 -6.89 -8.40
CA VAL A 35 -28.85 -6.57 -9.56
C VAL A 35 -29.09 -5.07 -9.67
N ARG A 36 -29.33 -4.37 -8.54
CA ARG A 36 -29.51 -2.91 -8.53
C ARG A 36 -28.25 -2.17 -9.00
N ARG A 37 -27.07 -2.54 -8.49
CA ARG A 37 -25.79 -1.97 -8.94
C ARG A 37 -25.52 -2.24 -10.42
N ARG A 38 -25.87 -3.43 -10.91
CA ARG A 38 -25.70 -3.79 -12.33
C ARG A 38 -26.61 -2.96 -13.26
N ARG A 39 -27.87 -2.72 -12.87
CA ARG A 39 -28.79 -1.86 -13.65
C ARG A 39 -28.31 -0.41 -13.73
N ILE A 40 -27.79 0.16 -12.63
CA ILE A 40 -27.24 1.52 -12.63
C ILE A 40 -26.07 1.65 -13.61
N ARG A 41 -25.21 0.62 -13.71
CA ARG A 41 -24.09 0.63 -14.66
C ARG A 41 -24.54 0.54 -16.13
N MET A 42 -25.62 -0.16 -16.45
CA MET A 42 -26.10 -0.26 -17.84
C MET A 42 -26.82 1.00 -18.33
N ALA A 43 -27.37 1.83 -17.42
CA ALA A 43 -27.97 3.12 -17.78
C ALA A 43 -26.92 4.19 -18.19
N LEU A 44 -25.65 4.01 -17.83
CA LEU A 44 -24.55 4.94 -18.16
C LEU A 44 -23.85 4.63 -19.50
N VAL A 45 -24.14 3.49 -20.15
CA VAL A 45 -23.42 3.06 -21.36
C VAL A 45 -24.20 3.37 -22.65
N THR A 46 -25.44 3.85 -22.55
CA THR A 46 -26.33 4.05 -23.73
C THR A 46 -26.83 5.49 -23.92
N GLY A 47 -26.16 6.49 -23.34
CA GLY A 47 -26.50 7.89 -23.58
C GLY A 47 -25.28 8.80 -23.51
N GLY A 48 -24.77 9.24 -24.67
CA GLY A 48 -23.86 10.38 -24.72
C GLY A 48 -22.80 10.34 -25.82
N ALA A 49 -23.23 10.35 -27.09
CA ALA A 49 -22.43 10.94 -28.15
C ALA A 49 -22.66 12.47 -28.16
N ALA A 50 -21.65 13.25 -27.77
CA ALA A 50 -21.53 14.70 -28.00
C ALA A 50 -20.04 15.08 -27.79
N ALA A 51 -19.23 15.25 -28.83
CA ALA A 51 -19.07 16.44 -29.68
C ALA A 51 -18.27 17.60 -29.03
N VAL A 52 -17.08 17.86 -29.61
CA VAL A 52 -16.33 19.15 -29.71
C VAL A 52 -15.64 19.63 -28.40
N ALA A 53 -14.33 19.94 -28.34
CA ALA A 53 -13.62 20.94 -29.13
C ALA A 53 -12.10 20.72 -29.22
N LEU A 54 -11.57 20.94 -30.42
CA LEU A 54 -10.18 21.29 -30.69
C LEU A 54 -9.87 22.68 -30.08
N VAL A 55 -8.76 22.81 -29.36
CA VAL A 55 -8.12 24.10 -29.11
C VAL A 55 -6.68 24.04 -29.61
N THR A 56 -6.45 24.80 -30.67
CA THR A 56 -5.21 25.06 -31.38
C THR A 56 -4.43 26.22 -30.74
N ALA A 57 -3.10 26.10 -30.80
CA ALA A 57 -2.09 27.15 -30.97
C ALA A 57 -1.89 28.22 -29.87
N GLY A 58 -0.66 28.29 -29.38
CA GLY A 58 -0.13 29.40 -28.59
C GLY A 58 1.39 29.28 -28.41
N ALA A 59 2.14 29.37 -29.51
CA ALA A 59 3.59 29.51 -29.49
C ALA A 59 3.95 30.97 -29.14
N LEU A 60 4.77 31.17 -28.11
CA LEU A 60 5.51 32.41 -27.91
C LEU A 60 7.00 32.08 -27.82
N LEU A 61 7.68 32.46 -28.90
CA LEU A 61 9.13 32.57 -29.04
C LEU A 61 9.62 33.75 -28.20
N LEU A 62 10.66 33.53 -27.41
CA LEU A 62 11.52 34.59 -26.88
C LEU A 62 12.98 34.23 -27.19
N PRO A 63 13.69 35.00 -28.02
CA PRO A 63 15.13 34.90 -28.18
C PRO A 63 15.81 35.92 -27.27
N THR A 64 16.72 35.48 -26.41
CA THR A 64 17.74 36.39 -25.84
C THR A 64 19.08 35.68 -25.78
N THR A 65 19.95 36.10 -26.69
CA THR A 65 21.39 35.96 -26.68
C THR A 65 21.98 36.65 -25.45
N ALA A 66 22.80 35.93 -24.67
CA ALA A 66 23.82 36.55 -23.83
C ALA A 66 25.01 35.59 -23.75
N ASP A 67 25.98 35.89 -24.59
CA ASP A 67 27.34 35.38 -24.58
C ASP A 67 27.97 35.68 -23.21
N SER A 68 28.46 34.65 -22.53
CA SER A 68 29.26 34.78 -21.32
C SER A 68 30.38 33.76 -21.38
N ARG A 69 31.41 34.15 -22.12
CA ARG A 69 32.76 33.59 -22.10
C ARG A 69 33.25 33.56 -20.64
N ARG A 70 33.19 32.40 -20.00
CA ARG A 70 33.87 32.11 -18.73
C ARG A 70 34.93 31.03 -18.94
N PRO A 71 36.06 31.07 -18.20
CA PRO A 71 37.23 30.23 -18.47
C PRO A 71 36.90 28.75 -18.26
N ALA A 72 37.45 27.91 -19.13
CA ALA A 72 37.47 26.47 -18.96
C ALA A 72 38.26 26.11 -17.68
N LEU A 73 37.54 25.94 -16.58
CA LEU A 73 37.98 25.09 -15.49
C LEU A 73 37.67 23.66 -15.91
N SER A 74 38.70 22.83 -15.98
CA SER A 74 38.59 21.39 -16.12
C SER A 74 37.60 20.85 -15.08
N ALA A 75 36.36 20.62 -15.51
CA ALA A 75 35.40 19.85 -14.74
C ALA A 75 35.92 18.42 -14.72
N GLN A 76 36.60 18.06 -13.64
CA GLN A 76 36.69 16.65 -13.24
C GLN A 76 35.24 16.21 -13.05
N THR A 77 34.71 15.47 -14.02
CA THR A 77 33.44 14.77 -13.89
C THR A 77 33.54 13.95 -12.60
N PRO A 78 32.75 14.25 -11.55
CA PRO A 78 32.70 13.37 -10.39
C PRO A 78 32.32 12.00 -10.92
N ALA A 79 33.10 10.98 -10.57
CA ALA A 79 32.70 9.61 -10.81
C ALA A 79 31.28 9.46 -10.26
N ALA A 80 30.33 9.07 -11.12
CA ALA A 80 28.95 8.85 -10.73
C ALA A 80 28.97 7.73 -9.67
N VAL A 81 28.90 8.12 -8.41
CA VAL A 81 28.66 7.19 -7.31
C VAL A 81 27.28 6.60 -7.60
N PRO A 82 27.14 5.27 -7.69
CA PRO A 82 25.83 4.67 -7.89
C PRO A 82 24.90 5.16 -6.77
N PRO A 83 23.63 5.46 -7.07
CA PRO A 83 22.68 5.81 -6.01
C PRO A 83 22.68 4.68 -4.97
N THR A 84 23.05 5.01 -3.74
CA THR A 84 23.07 4.05 -2.63
C THR A 84 21.61 3.59 -2.44
N GLU A 85 21.35 2.30 -2.65
CA GLU A 85 20.07 1.72 -2.25
C GLU A 85 20.00 1.77 -0.72
N ASP A 86 19.04 2.51 -0.18
CA ASP A 86 18.85 2.62 1.25
C ASP A 86 17.91 1.53 1.72
N THR A 87 18.32 0.78 2.76
CA THR A 87 17.43 -0.17 3.43
C THR A 87 16.70 0.54 4.55
N VAL A 88 15.37 0.49 4.55
CA VAL A 88 14.52 1.07 5.59
C VAL A 88 13.84 -0.02 6.38
N THR A 89 13.84 0.11 7.71
CA THR A 89 13.19 -0.80 8.65
C THR A 89 12.02 -0.12 9.35
N PHE A 90 10.83 -0.69 9.20
CA PHE A 90 9.61 -0.30 9.91
C PHE A 90 9.46 -1.15 11.16
N THR A 91 10.01 -0.68 12.28
CA THR A 91 10.01 -1.42 13.56
C THR A 91 8.60 -1.73 14.07
N GLU A 92 7.67 -0.78 13.91
CA GLU A 92 6.26 -0.93 14.30
C GLU A 92 5.46 -1.88 13.39
N LEU A 93 6.06 -2.35 12.29
CA LEU A 93 5.46 -3.27 11.32
C LEU A 93 6.21 -4.62 11.34
N ASP A 94 6.35 -5.20 12.53
CA ASP A 94 7.08 -6.48 12.74
C ASP A 94 8.52 -6.46 12.20
N GLY A 95 9.17 -5.30 12.25
CA GLY A 95 10.52 -5.13 11.73
C GLY A 95 10.61 -5.29 10.21
N LEU A 96 9.55 -4.98 9.46
CA LEU A 96 9.56 -5.00 8.00
C LEU A 96 10.69 -4.15 7.45
N THR A 97 11.58 -4.78 6.71
CA THR A 97 12.68 -4.16 5.97
C THR A 97 12.38 -4.15 4.48
N VAL A 98 12.67 -3.04 3.82
CA VAL A 98 12.55 -2.87 2.36
C VAL A 98 13.76 -2.12 1.84
N ARG A 99 14.20 -2.45 0.62
CA ARG A 99 15.21 -1.67 -0.11
C ARG A 99 14.51 -0.61 -0.96
N LEU A 100 14.98 0.62 -0.85
CA LEU A 100 14.43 1.78 -1.55
C LEU A 100 15.44 2.32 -2.57
N PRO A 101 14.96 2.90 -3.68
CA PRO A 101 15.79 3.78 -4.49
C PRO A 101 16.21 5.00 -3.66
N GLY A 102 17.46 5.45 -3.79
CA GLY A 102 18.09 6.45 -2.90
C GLY A 102 17.47 7.87 -2.89
N VAL A 103 16.40 8.13 -3.63
CA VAL A 103 15.69 9.44 -3.62
C VAL A 103 14.28 9.36 -3.03
N TRP A 104 13.91 8.22 -2.44
CA TRP A 104 12.58 8.01 -1.90
C TRP A 104 12.51 8.40 -0.42
N HIS A 105 11.36 8.93 -0.02
CA HIS A 105 11.11 9.39 1.34
C HIS A 105 10.29 8.37 2.09
N THR A 106 10.52 8.25 3.40
CA THR A 106 9.74 7.38 4.28
C THR A 106 9.22 8.10 5.50
N LEU A 107 8.12 7.59 6.03
CA LEU A 107 7.53 8.03 7.29
C LEU A 107 6.90 6.83 7.98
N THR A 108 7.23 6.61 9.25
CA THR A 108 6.56 5.63 10.09
C THR A 108 5.59 6.35 11.01
N MET A 109 4.36 5.87 11.07
CA MET A 109 3.35 6.35 12.00
C MET A 109 3.05 5.27 13.03
N PRO A 110 3.16 5.60 14.32
CA PRO A 110 2.83 4.64 15.37
C PRO A 110 1.33 4.36 15.38
N ALA A 111 0.95 3.25 16.01
CA ALA A 111 -0.45 2.94 16.27
C ALA A 111 -1.12 4.03 17.11
N ASP A 112 -2.35 4.42 16.76
CA ASP A 112 -3.20 5.27 17.60
C ASP A 112 -4.39 4.46 18.10
N ARG A 113 -4.21 3.85 19.26
CA ARG A 113 -5.23 3.01 19.92
C ARG A 113 -6.51 3.78 20.26
N ARG A 114 -6.44 5.11 20.45
CA ARG A 114 -7.63 5.91 20.76
C ARG A 114 -8.56 6.01 19.56
N ASN A 115 -7.98 6.01 18.36
CA ASN A 115 -8.69 6.13 17.09
C ASN A 115 -8.73 4.81 16.29
N LEU A 116 -8.31 3.69 16.89
CA LEU A 116 -8.25 2.36 16.27
C LEU A 116 -7.43 2.37 14.96
N VAL A 117 -6.34 3.13 14.96
CA VAL A 117 -5.41 3.20 13.84
C VAL A 117 -4.24 2.27 14.13
N GLU A 118 -4.08 1.26 13.29
CA GLU A 118 -2.93 0.36 13.29
C GLU A 118 -1.65 1.12 12.89
N PRO A 119 -0.45 0.63 13.26
CA PRO A 119 0.78 1.26 12.80
C PRO A 119 0.85 1.20 11.27
N GLN A 120 1.41 2.26 10.68
CA GLN A 120 1.49 2.42 9.23
C GLN A 120 2.87 2.92 8.82
N GLY A 121 3.36 2.43 7.70
CA GLY A 121 4.54 2.92 7.01
C GLY A 121 4.14 3.63 5.73
N PHE A 122 4.81 4.72 5.38
CA PHE A 122 4.64 5.42 4.12
C PHE A 122 5.96 5.51 3.41
N ILE A 123 5.91 5.33 2.09
CA ILE A 123 7.04 5.46 1.19
C ILE A 123 6.57 6.28 -0.02
N ALA A 124 7.29 7.31 -0.41
CA ALA A 124 6.88 8.18 -1.52
C ALA A 124 8.08 8.73 -2.31
N THR A 125 7.83 9.12 -3.56
CA THR A 125 8.82 9.81 -4.41
C THR A 125 8.96 11.31 -4.09
N GLN A 126 8.09 11.83 -3.22
CA GLN A 126 8.10 13.22 -2.74
C GLN A 126 8.16 13.26 -1.21
N PRO A 127 8.59 14.39 -0.60
CA PRO A 127 8.67 14.51 0.85
C PRO A 127 7.32 14.25 1.53
N VAL A 128 7.32 13.36 2.52
CA VAL A 128 6.16 13.05 3.38
C VAL A 128 6.36 13.67 4.76
N ALA A 129 5.27 14.10 5.39
CA ALA A 129 5.32 14.70 6.72
C ALA A 129 4.30 14.05 7.67
N PRO A 130 4.60 13.96 8.97
CA PRO A 130 3.60 13.57 9.97
C PRO A 130 2.38 14.49 9.90
N PHE A 131 1.21 13.98 10.31
CA PHE A 131 0.02 14.82 10.36
C PHE A 131 0.18 15.96 11.35
N THR A 132 -0.20 17.17 10.92
CA THR A 132 -0.26 18.34 11.80
C THR A 132 -1.46 18.29 12.75
N ARG A 133 -2.47 17.46 12.44
CA ARG A 133 -3.68 17.26 13.24
C ARG A 133 -3.95 15.76 13.42
N PRO A 134 -4.53 15.34 14.55
CA PRO A 134 -4.94 13.95 14.75
C PRO A 134 -5.81 13.48 13.58
N CYS A 135 -5.55 12.28 13.09
CA CYS A 135 -6.34 11.65 12.04
C CYS A 135 -7.81 11.54 12.51
N GLN A 136 -8.70 12.36 11.97
CA GLN A 136 -10.11 12.43 12.40
C GLN A 136 -11.04 11.49 11.63
N MET A 137 -10.50 10.73 10.68
CA MET A 137 -11.32 9.81 9.90
C MET A 137 -11.66 8.56 10.71
N LYS A 138 -12.94 8.13 10.62
CA LYS A 138 -13.44 6.89 11.23
C LYS A 138 -12.75 5.61 10.75
N TYR A 139 -11.91 5.70 9.72
CA TYR A 139 -11.18 4.58 9.14
C TYR A 139 -9.72 4.99 8.93
N ALA A 140 -8.79 4.14 9.39
CA ALA A 140 -7.34 4.36 9.38
C ALA A 140 -6.76 4.61 7.99
N ASP A 141 -7.39 4.07 6.94
CA ASP A 141 -6.96 4.22 5.54
C ASP A 141 -7.04 5.66 5.03
N GLY A 142 -7.77 6.55 5.72
CA GLY A 142 -8.14 7.88 5.24
C GLY A 142 -7.10 8.97 5.42
N CYS A 143 -6.11 8.77 6.30
CA CYS A 143 -5.13 9.80 6.58
C CYS A 143 -3.85 9.54 5.79
N LEU A 144 -3.56 10.45 4.85
CA LEU A 144 -2.42 10.36 3.95
C LEU A 144 -1.43 11.48 4.30
N PRO A 145 -0.12 11.20 4.41
CA PRO A 145 0.88 12.17 4.87
C PRO A 145 1.25 13.21 3.79
N LEU A 146 0.32 13.45 2.86
CA LEU A 146 0.46 14.28 1.67
C LEU A 146 -0.91 14.91 1.36
N ASP A 147 -0.89 16.18 0.98
CA ASP A 147 -2.09 16.87 0.49
C ASP A 147 -2.37 16.55 -0.99
N ARG A 148 -1.32 16.30 -1.78
CA ARG A 148 -1.40 16.04 -3.22
C ARG A 148 -0.15 15.32 -3.72
N LEU A 149 -0.32 14.41 -4.68
CA LEU A 149 0.75 13.84 -5.48
C LEU A 149 1.10 14.74 -6.67
N GLY A 150 2.39 15.00 -6.87
CA GLY A 150 2.89 15.58 -8.10
C GLY A 150 2.71 14.63 -9.29
N ARG A 151 2.92 15.16 -10.51
CA ARG A 151 2.82 14.35 -11.73
C ARG A 151 3.93 13.31 -11.74
N GLY A 152 3.57 12.05 -11.94
CA GLY A 152 4.50 10.93 -11.92
C GLY A 152 4.80 10.38 -10.54
N ASP A 153 4.43 11.10 -9.48
CA ASP A 153 4.70 10.69 -8.12
C ASP A 153 3.82 9.52 -7.66
N ILE A 154 4.32 8.84 -6.64
CA ILE A 154 3.62 7.74 -6.00
C ILE A 154 3.65 7.89 -4.47
N LEU A 155 2.61 7.36 -3.82
CA LEU A 155 2.56 7.12 -2.39
C LEU A 155 2.24 5.65 -2.16
N ILE A 156 3.09 4.97 -1.40
CA ILE A 156 2.89 3.61 -0.96
C ILE A 156 2.56 3.64 0.53
N THR A 157 1.42 3.08 0.88
CA THR A 157 1.04 2.81 2.27
C THR A 157 1.33 1.36 2.58
N VAL A 158 2.06 1.13 3.65
CA VAL A 158 2.42 -0.18 4.17
C VAL A 158 1.69 -0.38 5.47
N THR A 159 0.96 -1.48 5.56
CA THR A 159 0.25 -1.90 6.77
C THR A 159 0.75 -3.28 7.14
N ALA A 160 0.93 -3.54 8.43
CA ALA A 160 1.13 -4.87 8.95
C ALA A 160 -0.20 -5.42 9.46
N GLY A 161 -0.35 -6.73 9.38
CA GLY A 161 -1.46 -7.48 9.93
C GLY A 161 -1.00 -8.86 10.36
N GLY A 162 -1.86 -9.61 11.02
CA GLY A 162 -1.54 -10.96 11.46
C GLY A 162 -0.85 -11.03 12.83
N PRO A 163 -0.71 -12.25 13.37
CA PRO A 163 -0.17 -12.44 14.71
C PRO A 163 1.35 -12.23 14.74
N PRO A 164 1.91 -11.72 15.85
CA PRO A 164 3.34 -11.51 16.01
C PRO A 164 4.14 -12.81 15.83
N GLY A 165 5.33 -12.72 15.25
CA GLY A 165 6.22 -13.86 14.97
C GLY A 165 5.84 -14.68 13.72
N SER A 166 4.85 -14.21 12.96
CA SER A 166 4.50 -14.80 11.67
C SER A 166 5.64 -14.70 10.66
N LYS A 167 5.83 -15.75 9.85
CA LYS A 167 6.83 -15.80 8.78
C LYS A 167 6.18 -15.52 7.44
N ILE A 168 6.84 -14.73 6.58
CA ILE A 168 6.37 -14.51 5.21
C ILE A 168 6.50 -15.82 4.42
N ASP A 169 5.42 -16.24 3.75
CA ASP A 169 5.48 -17.25 2.70
C ASP A 169 6.23 -16.67 1.50
N ARG A 170 7.49 -17.10 1.32
CA ARG A 170 8.33 -16.68 0.19
C ARG A 170 7.81 -17.18 -1.15
N ARG A 171 6.89 -18.15 -1.18
CA ARG A 171 6.27 -18.67 -2.41
C ARG A 171 5.05 -17.87 -2.83
N ALA A 172 4.49 -17.07 -1.93
CA ALA A 172 3.35 -16.24 -2.26
C ALA A 172 3.70 -15.20 -3.32
N SER A 173 2.75 -14.97 -4.24
CA SER A 173 2.96 -13.99 -5.29
C SER A 173 3.00 -12.58 -4.70
N ARG A 174 4.12 -11.89 -4.92
CA ARG A 174 4.34 -10.48 -4.55
C ARG A 174 4.04 -9.51 -5.69
N LYS A 175 3.30 -9.98 -6.69
CA LYS A 175 2.98 -9.18 -7.87
C LYS A 175 2.00 -8.06 -7.50
N LEU A 176 2.29 -6.85 -7.96
CA LEU A 176 1.33 -5.77 -7.95
C LEU A 176 0.08 -6.15 -8.75
N GLN A 177 -1.07 -6.01 -8.11
CA GLN A 177 -2.37 -6.21 -8.72
C GLN A 177 -3.07 -4.88 -8.87
N ALA A 178 -3.56 -4.58 -10.07
CA ALA A 178 -4.35 -3.40 -10.33
C ALA A 178 -5.66 -3.47 -9.54
N MET A 179 -5.98 -2.37 -8.88
CA MET A 179 -7.24 -2.17 -8.16
C MET A 179 -8.03 -1.04 -8.81
N GLY A 180 -9.31 -0.94 -8.46
CA GLY A 180 -10.04 0.31 -8.69
C GLY A 180 -9.41 1.42 -7.83
N VAL A 181 -9.35 2.64 -8.38
CA VAL A 181 -8.86 3.80 -7.63
C VAL A 181 -9.79 4.02 -6.43
N ASP A 182 -9.24 3.99 -5.23
CA ASP A 182 -9.98 4.26 -4.01
C ASP A 182 -10.09 5.76 -3.73
N ASP A 183 -11.08 6.15 -2.92
CA ASP A 183 -11.39 7.55 -2.64
C ASP A 183 -10.20 8.31 -2.02
N ASN A 184 -9.36 7.64 -1.23
CA ASN A 184 -8.21 8.27 -0.58
C ASN A 184 -7.11 8.55 -1.61
N CYS A 185 -6.81 7.58 -2.47
CA CYS A 185 -5.88 7.78 -3.57
C CYS A 185 -6.35 8.90 -4.52
N ALA A 186 -7.63 8.89 -4.89
CA ALA A 186 -8.22 9.94 -5.73
C ALA A 186 -8.16 11.33 -5.06
N ALA A 187 -8.37 11.42 -3.74
CA ALA A 187 -8.36 12.67 -2.99
C ALA A 187 -7.01 13.42 -3.06
N ILE A 188 -5.90 12.68 -3.13
CA ILE A 188 -4.55 13.26 -3.29
C ILE A 188 -4.12 13.38 -4.77
N GLY A 189 -5.04 13.19 -5.73
CA GLY A 189 -4.74 13.32 -7.16
C GLY A 189 -4.15 12.08 -7.81
N GLY A 190 -4.20 10.93 -7.13
CA GLY A 190 -3.88 9.65 -7.73
C GLY A 190 -4.89 9.23 -8.80
N ALA A 191 -4.40 8.49 -9.80
CA ALA A 191 -5.19 8.01 -10.92
C ALA A 191 -5.19 6.48 -11.04
N VAL A 192 -4.31 5.79 -10.31
CA VAL A 192 -4.21 4.34 -10.32
C VAL A 192 -3.88 3.84 -8.93
N THR A 193 -4.61 2.83 -8.47
CA THR A 193 -4.28 2.07 -7.25
C THR A 193 -3.81 0.67 -7.63
N HIS A 194 -2.71 0.23 -7.05
CA HIS A 194 -2.29 -1.17 -7.04
C HIS A 194 -2.15 -1.68 -5.60
N ALA A 195 -2.20 -2.98 -5.41
CA ALA A 195 -1.81 -3.58 -4.14
C ALA A 195 -0.96 -4.83 -4.33
N ALA A 196 -0.10 -5.09 -3.37
CA ALA A 196 0.58 -6.35 -3.17
C ALA A 196 0.45 -6.75 -1.69
N SER A 197 0.48 -8.05 -1.42
CA SER A 197 0.42 -8.56 -0.05
C SER A 197 1.55 -9.55 0.18
N LEU A 198 2.15 -9.45 1.37
CA LEU A 198 2.96 -10.50 1.96
C LEU A 198 2.01 -11.33 2.82
N VAL A 199 1.90 -12.61 2.52
CA VAL A 199 1.05 -13.54 3.28
C VAL A 199 1.92 -14.49 4.06
N THR A 200 1.37 -15.03 5.15
CA THR A 200 2.04 -16.06 5.95
C THR A 200 1.93 -17.43 5.31
N ASP A 201 2.84 -18.35 5.65
CA ASP A 201 2.72 -19.78 5.29
C ASP A 201 1.76 -20.56 6.20
N SER A 202 1.09 -19.85 7.11
CA SER A 202 0.29 -20.44 8.19
C SER A 202 -0.87 -21.24 7.62
N LYS A 203 -0.95 -22.50 8.03
CA LYS A 203 -2.11 -23.37 7.79
C LYS A 203 -3.08 -23.28 8.98
N PRO A 204 -4.40 -23.38 8.75
CA PRO A 204 -5.07 -23.68 7.48
C PRO A 204 -5.37 -22.47 6.60
N TYR A 205 -5.22 -21.24 7.11
CA TYR A 205 -5.55 -20.02 6.36
C TYR A 205 -4.35 -19.07 6.32
N PRO A 206 -3.85 -18.71 5.11
CA PRO A 206 -2.81 -17.70 4.98
C PRO A 206 -3.35 -16.38 5.53
N THR A 207 -2.60 -15.76 6.43
CA THR A 207 -2.95 -14.44 6.98
C THR A 207 -2.18 -13.38 6.21
N VAL A 208 -2.81 -12.25 5.89
CA VAL A 208 -2.09 -11.11 5.32
C VAL A 208 -1.22 -10.52 6.43
N LEU A 209 0.08 -10.61 6.22
CA LEU A 209 1.10 -10.19 7.16
C LEU A 209 1.51 -8.73 6.94
N SER A 210 1.62 -8.35 5.68
CA SER A 210 1.75 -6.94 5.31
C SER A 210 1.07 -6.69 3.98
N ALA A 211 0.48 -5.50 3.82
CA ALA A 211 -0.08 -5.06 2.55
C ALA A 211 0.57 -3.75 2.12
N PHE A 212 1.03 -3.72 0.87
CA PHE A 212 1.47 -2.53 0.16
C PHE A 212 0.31 -2.04 -0.69
N ARG A 213 -0.20 -0.85 -0.40
CA ARG A 213 -1.16 -0.14 -1.26
C ARG A 213 -0.43 0.99 -1.95
N VAL A 214 -0.40 0.97 -3.27
CA VAL A 214 0.33 1.94 -4.10
C VAL A 214 -0.70 2.86 -4.77
N CYS A 215 -0.65 4.14 -4.45
CA CYS A 215 -1.39 5.19 -5.13
C CYS A 215 -0.43 5.95 -6.06
N ALA A 216 -0.72 5.94 -7.35
CA ALA A 216 0.12 6.56 -8.37
C ALA A 216 -0.61 7.69 -9.08
N ALA A 217 0.06 8.82 -9.26
CA ALA A 217 -0.44 9.95 -10.02
C ALA A 217 -0.44 9.67 -11.53
N PRO A 218 -1.17 10.46 -12.33
CA PRO A 218 -0.99 10.46 -13.78
C PRO A 218 0.48 10.70 -14.15
N GLY A 219 0.96 10.00 -15.18
CA GLY A 219 2.32 10.18 -15.70
C GLY A 219 3.40 9.38 -14.98
N THR A 220 3.06 8.49 -14.03
CA THR A 220 4.04 7.58 -13.42
C THR A 220 4.65 6.68 -14.50
N THR A 221 5.97 6.65 -14.57
CA THR A 221 6.71 5.98 -15.64
C THR A 221 6.81 4.47 -15.39
N ALA A 222 7.13 3.71 -16.44
CA ALA A 222 7.39 2.28 -16.31
C ALA A 222 8.60 1.98 -15.40
N GLU A 223 9.58 2.89 -15.36
CA GLU A 223 10.75 2.78 -14.48
C GLU A 223 10.35 2.90 -13.02
N THR A 224 9.54 3.90 -12.66
CA THR A 224 9.00 4.05 -11.30
C THR A 224 8.22 2.80 -10.88
N TRP A 225 7.40 2.23 -11.76
CA TRP A 225 6.69 0.97 -11.46
C TRP A 225 7.62 -0.23 -11.29
N ALA A 226 8.71 -0.30 -12.06
CA ALA A 226 9.72 -1.34 -11.89
C ALA A 226 10.41 -1.21 -10.52
N ASP A 227 10.69 0.00 -10.07
CA ASP A 227 11.27 0.27 -8.75
C ASP A 227 10.30 -0.08 -7.62
N VAL A 228 8.99 0.20 -7.77
CA VAL A 228 7.97 -0.28 -6.81
C VAL A 228 7.99 -1.80 -6.71
N GLN A 229 8.04 -2.51 -7.85
CA GLN A 229 8.05 -3.97 -7.83
C GLN A 229 9.32 -4.52 -7.19
N LYS A 230 10.51 -3.97 -7.52
CA LYS A 230 11.78 -4.36 -6.87
C LYS A 230 11.74 -4.12 -5.36
N MET A 231 11.18 -3.00 -4.92
CA MET A 231 11.01 -2.68 -3.51
C MET A 231 10.14 -3.74 -2.81
N ILE A 232 8.98 -4.08 -3.38
CA ILE A 232 8.08 -5.10 -2.83
C ILE A 232 8.75 -6.49 -2.81
N ASP A 233 9.50 -6.82 -3.87
CA ASP A 233 10.24 -8.08 -3.95
C ASP A 233 11.34 -8.16 -2.89
N SER A 234 11.96 -7.03 -2.53
CA SER A 234 12.99 -6.95 -1.49
C SER A 234 12.46 -7.09 -0.05
N ALA A 235 11.14 -6.97 0.14
CA ALA A 235 10.52 -6.87 1.46
C ALA A 235 10.74 -8.12 2.32
N GLN A 236 11.22 -7.93 3.54
CA GLN A 236 11.55 -9.01 4.49
C GLN A 236 11.13 -8.59 5.90
N LEU A 237 10.64 -9.51 6.72
CA LEU A 237 10.44 -9.24 8.14
C LEU A 237 11.70 -9.56 8.93
N ALA A 238 11.83 -8.97 10.11
CA ALA A 238 12.83 -9.39 11.07
C ALA A 238 12.65 -10.88 11.36
N ASP A 239 13.72 -11.67 11.22
CA ASP A 239 13.71 -13.04 11.71
C ASP A 239 13.54 -12.99 13.23
N ALA A 240 12.54 -13.72 13.74
CA ALA A 240 12.25 -13.78 15.19
C ALA A 240 13.45 -14.21 16.05
N ASP A 241 14.45 -14.82 15.41
CA ASP A 241 15.69 -15.29 16.05
C ASP A 241 16.81 -14.24 16.05
N THR A 242 16.58 -13.04 15.51
CA THR A 242 17.58 -11.95 15.56
C THR A 242 17.50 -11.29 16.94
N PRO A 243 18.51 -11.45 17.81
CA PRO A 243 18.47 -10.88 19.14
C PRO A 243 18.44 -9.35 19.07
N ASP A 244 17.55 -8.74 19.86
CA ASP A 244 17.41 -7.29 19.98
C ASP A 244 18.76 -6.69 20.43
N PRO A 245 19.43 -5.84 19.62
CA PRO A 245 20.77 -5.35 19.89
C PRO A 245 20.87 -4.50 21.18
N THR A 246 19.74 -4.16 21.80
CA THR A 246 19.68 -3.32 22.99
C THR A 246 19.91 -4.03 24.33
N THR A 247 20.06 -5.36 24.39
CA THR A 247 20.27 -6.08 25.67
C THR A 247 21.73 -6.27 26.11
N SER A 248 22.69 -5.57 25.49
CA SER A 248 24.06 -5.48 26.05
C SER A 248 24.09 -4.47 27.20
N THR A 249 23.56 -4.86 28.36
CA THR A 249 23.81 -4.14 29.61
C THR A 249 25.15 -4.61 30.14
N GLY A 250 26.15 -3.73 30.08
CA GLY A 250 27.47 -3.95 30.64
C GLY A 250 27.38 -4.39 32.11
N ARG A 251 28.15 -5.43 32.43
CA ARG A 251 28.45 -5.86 33.79
C ARG A 251 29.83 -5.33 34.18
#